data_AF-A0A2V8JPL2-F1
#
_entry.id   AF-A0A2V8JPL2-F1
#
_cell.length_a   1.000
_cell.length_b   1.000
_cell.length_c   1.000
_cell.angle_alpha   90.00
_cell.angle_beta   90.00
_cell.angle_gamma   90.00
#
_symmetry.space_group_name_H-M   'P 1'
#
loop_
_entity.id
_entity.type
_entity.pdbx_description
1 polymer ?
#
loop_
_entity_poly.entity_id
_entity_poly.type
_entity_poly.pdbx_seq_one_letter_code
_entity_poly.pdbx_strand_id
1 'polypeptide(L)'
;MGGEIIDNLKKTLDTTLESFLELVQCDAGSVFTVRKNGEGRQILRFEAMITRSINLGGVPEQLRSLQFEIDDSSIVGKTAVQRKSILLNLILRDGQALSCVDKILNYATRNILSGPLVTPRGDLVGVVQLLNKLPQDGTPFNPQDTSRLPDFDDRDDRLFSIIAGQAALAIENSLLLDEQERLIEGFVNACVTAIEARDPVTSGHSMRVSNYTVGLAEAVNRTDAGPLRDVLFTSAQLRELRFASMLHDIGKIGVKEEILEKQKKLLPHEIEIISMRLKLMRAQLMFLQRTTKKNYRDAINGIDGAWKQVIEANEPSVLQRITYDLVQEVRSLKVPIDTGEILTALTEEESLKLSISKGSLSECERLEIESHVSKTFDILKMIPWSKGLEQVPNIAYMHHEKLDGSGYPHQIRAEDIPPQARMMTICDIYDALTADDRPYKPALPVEGALDIIASQVKAGELDGVYFDLFLKSQLYNLSKMPNAI
;
A
#
# COMPACT_ATOMS: atom_id res chain seq x y z
N MET A 1 5.91 -1.77 9.57
CA MET A 1 5.22 -2.89 10.26
C MET A 1 5.87 -4.26 10.06
N GLY A 2 6.89 -4.41 9.20
CA GLY A 2 7.84 -5.53 9.38
C GLY A 2 8.30 -5.66 10.85
N GLY A 3 8.44 -4.52 11.55
CA GLY A 3 8.75 -4.43 12.98
C GLY A 3 7.80 -5.15 13.96
N GLU A 4 6.46 -5.03 13.87
CA GLU A 4 5.56 -5.62 14.91
C GLU A 4 5.51 -7.15 14.87
N ILE A 5 5.75 -7.76 13.71
CA ILE A 5 5.72 -9.22 13.53
C ILE A 5 7.10 -9.83 13.60
N ILE A 6 8.13 -9.11 13.12
CA ILE A 6 9.50 -9.40 13.54
C ILE A 6 9.55 -9.39 15.07
N ASP A 7 8.88 -8.45 15.74
CA ASP A 7 8.78 -8.42 17.20
C ASP A 7 7.99 -9.61 17.75
N ASN A 8 6.93 -10.09 17.09
CA ASN A 8 6.16 -11.24 17.58
C ASN A 8 6.90 -12.58 17.40
N LEU A 9 7.52 -12.81 16.23
CA LEU A 9 8.38 -13.96 16.00
C LEU A 9 9.61 -13.91 16.92
N LYS A 10 10.27 -12.76 17.02
CA LYS A 10 11.41 -12.55 17.93
C LYS A 10 11.01 -12.82 19.37
N LYS A 11 9.89 -12.25 19.85
CA LYS A 11 9.38 -12.50 21.19
C LYS A 11 9.07 -13.98 21.41
N THR A 12 8.49 -14.66 20.42
CA THR A 12 8.21 -16.10 20.48
C THR A 12 9.52 -16.90 20.57
N LEU A 13 10.51 -16.58 19.75
CA LEU A 13 11.83 -17.21 19.75
C LEU A 13 12.57 -16.97 21.08
N ASP A 14 12.57 -15.73 21.57
CA ASP A 14 13.24 -15.34 22.82
C ASP A 14 12.58 -16.04 24.02
N THR A 15 11.25 -15.99 24.14
CA THR A 15 10.49 -16.67 25.22
C THR A 15 10.71 -18.18 25.20
N THR A 16 10.72 -18.76 24.00
CA THR A 16 10.99 -20.19 23.80
C THR A 16 12.39 -20.54 24.27
N LEU A 17 13.37 -19.73 23.88
CA LEU A 17 14.77 -19.97 24.21
C LEU A 17 15.06 -19.78 25.70
N GLU A 18 14.48 -18.76 26.33
CA GLU A 18 14.53 -18.58 27.79
C GLU A 18 13.99 -19.81 28.53
N SER A 19 12.85 -20.35 28.06
CA SER A 19 12.25 -21.55 28.64
C SER A 19 13.18 -22.76 28.55
N PHE A 20 13.89 -22.94 27.43
CA PHE A 20 14.90 -23.99 27.29
C PHE A 20 16.10 -23.77 28.23
N LEU A 21 16.62 -22.54 28.29
CA LEU A 21 17.76 -22.18 29.13
C LEU A 21 17.47 -22.40 30.62
N GLU A 22 16.26 -22.09 31.07
CA GLU A 22 15.81 -22.31 32.44
C GLU A 22 15.61 -23.79 32.76
N LEU A 23 14.95 -24.53 31.87
CA LEU A 23 14.59 -25.92 32.13
C LEU A 23 15.81 -26.86 32.08
N VAL A 24 16.73 -26.63 31.14
CA VAL A 24 17.93 -27.44 30.96
C VAL A 24 19.13 -26.90 31.76
N GLN A 25 19.04 -25.68 32.27
CA GLN A 25 20.08 -24.99 33.05
C GLN A 25 21.39 -24.86 32.26
N CYS A 26 21.35 -24.11 31.16
CA CYS A 26 22.51 -23.82 30.34
C CYS A 26 22.78 -22.31 30.25
N ASP A 27 24.00 -21.95 29.87
CA ASP A 27 24.41 -20.55 29.79
C ASP A 27 23.88 -19.87 28.52
N ALA A 28 23.95 -20.57 27.40
CA ALA A 28 23.64 -19.99 26.10
C ALA A 28 22.76 -20.91 25.27
N GLY A 29 21.94 -20.30 24.43
CA GLY A 29 21.07 -21.01 23.52
C GLY A 29 20.92 -20.26 22.20
N SER A 30 20.68 -20.99 21.12
CA SER A 30 20.48 -20.46 19.77
C SER A 30 19.34 -21.19 19.07
N VAL A 31 18.51 -20.45 18.32
CA VAL A 31 17.43 -21.02 17.50
C VAL A 31 17.76 -20.84 16.02
N PHE A 32 17.66 -21.94 15.29
CA PHE A 32 17.79 -22.01 13.85
C PHE A 32 16.44 -22.41 13.27
N THR A 33 15.90 -21.65 12.32
CA THR A 33 14.62 -22.00 11.69
C THR A 33 14.83 -22.45 10.26
N VAL A 34 13.97 -23.34 9.78
CA VAL A 34 13.99 -23.78 8.39
C VAL A 34 13.44 -22.65 7.50
N ARG A 35 14.17 -22.35 6.42
CA ARG A 35 13.82 -21.37 5.39
C ARG A 35 14.06 -21.96 4.02
N LYS A 36 13.41 -21.41 2.99
CA LYS A 36 13.74 -21.71 1.59
C LYS A 36 14.73 -20.66 1.08
N ASN A 37 15.80 -21.09 0.42
CA ASN A 37 16.69 -20.19 -0.31
C ASN A 37 16.10 -19.79 -1.67
N GLY A 38 16.78 -18.93 -2.43
CA GLY A 38 16.31 -18.47 -3.75
C GLY A 38 16.14 -19.57 -4.81
N GLU A 39 16.72 -20.75 -4.60
CA GLU A 39 16.57 -21.95 -5.44
C GLU A 39 15.49 -22.91 -4.92
N GLY A 40 14.78 -22.56 -3.84
CA GLY A 40 13.73 -23.36 -3.23
C GLY A 40 14.22 -24.49 -2.30
N ARG A 41 15.54 -24.61 -2.04
CA ARG A 41 16.09 -25.60 -1.11
C ARG A 41 15.91 -25.16 0.34
N GLN A 42 15.68 -26.12 1.23
CA GLN A 42 15.56 -25.88 2.66
C GLN A 42 16.93 -25.71 3.30
N ILE A 43 17.11 -24.61 4.02
CA ILE A 43 18.30 -24.25 4.77
C ILE A 43 17.91 -23.87 6.20
N LEU A 44 18.85 -23.97 7.14
CA LEU A 44 18.69 -23.50 8.51
C LEU A 44 19.26 -22.08 8.61
N ARG A 45 18.42 -21.11 8.99
CA ARG A 45 18.82 -19.73 9.23
C ARG A 45 18.92 -19.47 10.73
N PHE A 46 19.99 -18.81 11.15
CA PHE A 46 20.17 -18.33 12.52
C PHE A 46 19.19 -17.17 12.82
N GLU A 47 18.30 -17.33 13.78
CA GLU A 47 17.26 -16.32 14.08
C GLU A 47 17.45 -15.61 15.43
N ALA A 48 17.76 -16.38 16.48
CA ALA A 48 17.81 -15.88 17.85
C ALA A 48 18.95 -16.52 18.66
N MET A 49 19.47 -15.76 19.62
CA MET A 49 20.47 -16.22 20.60
C MET A 49 20.34 -15.45 21.90
N ILE A 50 20.40 -16.17 23.00
CA ILE A 50 20.40 -15.63 24.36
C ILE A 50 21.60 -16.24 25.08
N THR A 51 22.35 -15.38 25.79
CA THR A 51 23.50 -15.76 26.62
C THR A 51 23.32 -15.15 28.00
N ARG A 52 23.49 -15.95 29.06
CA ARG A 52 23.39 -15.46 30.44
C ARG A 52 24.66 -14.77 30.90
N SER A 53 25.82 -15.21 30.41
CA SER A 53 27.13 -14.67 30.79
C SER A 53 27.57 -13.40 30.05
N ILE A 54 26.98 -13.12 28.89
CA ILE A 54 27.34 -11.99 28.04
C ILE A 54 26.06 -11.20 27.76
N ASN A 55 26.04 -9.91 28.07
CA ASN A 55 24.96 -9.05 27.62
C ASN A 55 25.23 -8.62 26.18
N LEU A 56 24.51 -9.23 25.24
CA LEU A 56 24.67 -8.94 23.81
C LEU A 56 23.92 -7.67 23.37
N GLY A 57 22.95 -7.16 24.15
CA GLY A 57 22.07 -6.06 23.72
C GLY A 57 21.21 -6.39 22.49
N GLY A 58 21.23 -7.63 22.01
CA GLY A 58 20.61 -8.12 20.77
C GLY A 58 21.56 -9.03 19.98
N VAL A 59 21.03 -9.81 19.03
CA VAL A 59 21.86 -10.68 18.18
C VAL A 59 22.70 -9.83 17.20
N PRO A 60 24.04 -9.96 17.20
CA PRO A 60 24.92 -9.28 16.24
C PRO A 60 24.53 -9.55 14.78
N GLU A 61 24.62 -8.55 13.91
CA GLU A 61 24.24 -8.69 12.49
C GLU A 61 25.01 -9.81 11.77
N GLN A 62 26.29 -9.99 12.12
CA GLN A 62 27.15 -11.04 11.56
C GLN A 62 26.61 -12.46 11.82
N LEU A 63 25.84 -12.65 12.91
CA LEU A 63 25.22 -13.93 13.22
C LEU A 63 23.90 -14.13 12.49
N ARG A 64 23.13 -13.05 12.26
CA ARG A 64 21.82 -13.12 11.57
C ARG A 64 21.91 -13.51 10.10
N SER A 65 23.08 -13.33 9.48
CA SER A 65 23.36 -13.75 8.11
C SER A 65 23.81 -15.22 8.00
N LEU A 66 24.03 -15.92 9.12
CA LEU A 66 24.47 -17.31 9.09
C LEU A 66 23.36 -18.24 8.60
N GLN A 67 23.74 -19.08 7.64
CA GLN A 67 22.90 -20.10 7.04
C GLN A 67 23.67 -21.42 7.01
N PHE A 68 22.97 -22.52 7.27
CA PHE A 68 23.53 -23.86 7.30
C PHE A 68 22.70 -24.77 6.40
N GLU A 69 23.37 -25.63 5.64
CA GLU A 69 22.72 -26.68 4.87
C GLU A 69 22.13 -27.74 5.80
N ILE A 70 21.03 -28.37 5.37
CA ILE A 70 20.42 -29.52 6.07
C ILE A 70 21.15 -30.79 5.62
N ASP A 71 22.39 -30.92 6.08
CA ASP A 71 23.29 -32.05 5.81
C ASP A 71 24.19 -32.34 7.02
N ASP A 72 25.12 -33.28 6.87
CA ASP A 72 26.06 -33.66 7.93
C ASP A 72 27.25 -32.69 8.09
N SER A 73 27.28 -31.54 7.41
CA SER A 73 28.40 -30.58 7.46
C SER A 73 28.48 -29.80 8.77
N SER A 74 27.36 -29.69 9.50
CA SER A 74 27.26 -28.95 10.76
C SER A 74 26.46 -29.73 11.80
N ILE A 75 26.65 -29.42 13.09
CA ILE A 75 25.89 -30.09 14.19
C ILE A 75 24.39 -29.82 14.03
N VAL A 76 24.02 -28.58 13.69
CA VAL A 76 22.63 -28.18 13.50
C VAL A 76 22.03 -28.81 12.24
N GLY A 77 22.77 -28.89 11.13
CA GLY A 77 22.37 -29.60 9.92
C GLY A 77 22.15 -31.10 10.18
N LYS A 78 23.10 -31.74 10.86
CA LYS A 78 23.01 -33.16 11.23
C LYS A 78 21.82 -33.44 12.14
N THR A 79 21.55 -32.53 13.10
CA THR A 79 20.36 -32.63 13.98
C THR A 79 19.07 -32.56 13.18
N ALA A 80 19.01 -31.65 12.19
CA ALA A 80 17.87 -31.52 11.29
C ALA A 80 17.65 -32.76 10.41
N VAL A 81 18.73 -33.35 9.86
CA VAL A 81 18.67 -34.59 9.06
C VAL A 81 18.19 -35.77 9.90
N GLN A 82 18.77 -35.96 11.09
CA GLN A 82 18.50 -37.11 11.94
C GLN A 82 17.17 -37.01 12.69
N ARG A 83 16.66 -35.78 12.89
CA ARG A 83 15.47 -35.47 13.70
C ARG A 83 15.53 -36.09 15.09
N LYS A 84 16.74 -36.11 15.66
CA LYS A 84 17.03 -36.59 17.01
C LYS A 84 18.04 -35.66 17.66
N SER A 85 17.96 -35.55 18.98
CA SER A 85 18.91 -34.75 19.72
C SER A 85 20.32 -35.33 19.64
N ILE A 86 21.31 -34.45 19.58
CA ILE A 86 22.73 -34.76 19.56
C ILE A 86 23.35 -34.12 20.80
N LEU A 87 23.93 -34.96 21.66
CA LEU A 87 24.62 -34.57 22.88
C LEU A 87 26.14 -34.66 22.64
N LEU A 88 26.84 -33.56 22.86
CA LEU A 88 28.30 -33.48 22.75
C LEU A 88 28.87 -32.92 24.06
N ASN A 89 29.34 -33.80 24.93
CA ASN A 89 29.72 -33.45 26.31
C ASN A 89 31.22 -33.16 26.51
N LEU A 90 32.04 -33.40 25.50
CA LEU A 90 33.48 -33.27 25.63
C LEU A 90 34.07 -32.60 24.39
N ILE A 91 33.97 -31.28 24.35
CA ILE A 91 34.63 -30.46 23.32
C ILE A 91 35.92 -29.92 23.93
N LEU A 92 36.93 -30.78 24.05
CA LEU A 92 38.26 -30.37 24.49
C LEU A 92 39.07 -29.88 23.28
N ARG A 93 39.48 -28.61 23.32
CA ARG A 93 40.57 -28.08 22.49
C ARG A 93 41.41 -27.09 23.27
N ASP A 94 42.71 -27.08 22.94
CA ASP A 94 43.72 -26.14 23.44
C ASP A 94 43.44 -24.69 22.96
N GLY A 95 42.38 -24.06 23.49
CA GLY A 95 42.07 -22.65 23.26
C GLY A 95 41.56 -22.28 21.86
N GLN A 96 41.13 -23.23 21.03
CA GLN A 96 40.56 -22.95 19.71
C GLN A 96 39.03 -22.85 19.76
N ALA A 97 38.48 -21.78 19.20
CA ALA A 97 37.04 -21.58 19.00
C ALA A 97 36.42 -22.72 18.17
N LEU A 98 35.31 -23.30 18.64
CA LEU A 98 34.66 -24.46 18.03
C LEU A 98 33.91 -24.09 16.75
N SER A 99 33.36 -22.87 16.72
CA SER A 99 32.47 -22.40 15.68
C SER A 99 32.84 -20.98 15.23
N CYS A 100 32.27 -20.53 14.11
CA CYS A 100 32.33 -19.11 13.75
C CYS A 100 31.68 -18.21 14.80
N VAL A 101 30.64 -18.71 15.50
CA VAL A 101 29.92 -18.00 16.56
C VAL A 101 30.83 -17.77 17.78
N ASP A 102 31.59 -18.80 18.19
CA ASP A 102 32.56 -18.73 19.30
C ASP A 102 33.61 -17.64 19.05
N LYS A 103 34.09 -17.51 17.80
CA LYS A 103 35.05 -16.46 17.41
C LYS A 103 34.45 -15.06 17.48
N ILE A 104 33.20 -14.92 17.03
CA ILE A 104 32.49 -13.64 17.01
C ILE A 104 32.21 -13.15 18.43
N LEU A 105 31.84 -14.06 19.34
CA LEU A 105 31.43 -13.73 20.70
C LEU A 105 32.55 -13.84 21.74
N ASN A 106 33.75 -14.29 21.34
CA ASN A 106 34.83 -14.66 22.25
C ASN A 106 34.34 -15.59 23.37
N TYR A 107 33.68 -16.69 22.96
CA TYR A 107 32.92 -17.59 23.82
C TYR A 107 33.46 -19.02 23.71
N ALA A 108 33.74 -19.67 24.84
CA ALA A 108 34.28 -21.03 24.90
C ALA A 108 33.16 -22.07 25.06
N THR A 109 32.77 -22.69 23.95
CA THR A 109 31.80 -23.79 23.94
C THR A 109 32.46 -25.11 24.36
N ARG A 110 31.96 -25.73 25.44
CA ARG A 110 32.52 -26.95 26.05
C ARG A 110 31.63 -28.17 25.86
N ASN A 111 30.32 -27.98 25.95
CA ASN A 111 29.33 -29.00 25.64
C ASN A 111 28.11 -28.42 24.92
N ILE A 112 27.47 -29.25 24.12
CA ILE A 112 26.34 -28.88 23.26
C ILE A 112 25.23 -29.93 23.39
N LEU A 113 24.01 -29.45 23.58
CA LEU A 113 22.78 -30.21 23.32
C LEU A 113 22.10 -29.57 22.12
N SER A 114 22.05 -30.29 20.99
CA SER A 114 21.39 -29.82 19.78
C SER A 114 20.17 -30.68 19.52
N GLY A 115 18.98 -30.09 19.60
CA GLY A 115 17.72 -30.82 19.50
C GLY A 115 16.79 -30.24 18.42
N PRO A 116 16.01 -31.09 17.73
CA PRO A 116 15.15 -30.65 16.65
C PRO A 116 13.82 -30.08 17.16
N LEU A 117 13.29 -29.08 16.46
CA LEU A 117 11.92 -28.59 16.61
C LEU A 117 11.05 -29.24 15.55
N VAL A 118 10.31 -30.27 15.94
CA VAL A 118 9.45 -31.05 15.04
C VAL A 118 8.00 -30.89 15.46
N THR A 119 7.12 -30.59 14.51
CA THR A 119 5.68 -30.50 14.74
C THR A 119 5.09 -31.89 15.01
N PRO A 120 3.88 -32.00 15.59
CA PRO A 120 3.17 -33.29 15.72
C PRO A 120 2.92 -33.99 14.38
N ARG A 121 2.93 -33.26 13.26
CA ARG A 121 2.79 -33.79 11.90
C ARG A 121 4.10 -34.38 11.35
N GLY A 122 5.23 -34.17 12.05
CA GLY A 122 6.55 -34.62 11.64
C GLY A 122 7.32 -33.60 10.80
N ASP A 123 6.85 -32.35 10.71
CA ASP A 123 7.54 -31.31 9.95
C ASP A 123 8.65 -30.69 10.78
N LEU A 124 9.83 -30.51 10.18
CA LEU A 124 10.96 -29.84 10.83
C LEU A 124 10.78 -28.32 10.72
N VAL A 125 10.57 -27.66 11.85
CA VAL A 125 10.45 -26.20 11.95
C VAL A 125 11.81 -25.54 12.13
N GLY A 126 12.72 -26.24 12.81
CA GLY A 126 14.02 -25.70 13.17
C GLY A 126 14.84 -26.61 14.07
N VAL A 127 15.92 -26.06 14.61
CA VAL A 127 16.83 -26.71 15.55
C VAL A 127 17.13 -25.71 16.66
N VAL A 128 17.15 -26.19 17.90
CA VAL A 128 17.63 -25.43 19.05
C VAL A 128 18.95 -26.02 19.50
N GLN A 129 19.92 -25.16 19.69
CA GLN A 129 21.23 -25.53 20.20
C GLN A 129 21.43 -24.87 21.56
N LEU A 130 21.65 -25.68 22.59
CA LEU A 130 21.98 -25.26 23.94
C LEU A 130 23.47 -25.51 24.19
N LEU A 131 24.14 -24.54 24.80
CA LEU A 131 25.57 -24.53 25.01
C LEU A 131 25.86 -24.39 26.51
N ASN A 132 26.90 -25.10 26.97
CA ASN A 132 27.48 -24.95 28.29
C ASN A 132 26.46 -25.15 29.43
N LYS A 133 26.24 -26.41 29.80
CA LYS A 133 25.43 -26.77 30.98
C LYS A 133 26.03 -26.14 32.25
N LEU A 134 25.20 -25.42 33.00
CA LEU A 134 25.62 -24.71 34.19
C LEU A 134 25.70 -25.66 35.40
N PRO A 135 26.69 -25.48 36.29
CA PRO A 135 26.76 -26.19 37.56
C PRO A 135 25.58 -25.82 38.49
N GLN A 136 25.05 -26.80 39.22
CA GLN A 136 23.97 -26.60 40.19
C GLN A 136 24.46 -26.08 41.55
N ASP A 137 25.78 -25.97 41.74
CA ASP A 137 26.42 -25.55 42.99
C ASP A 137 26.57 -24.03 43.14
N GLY A 138 26.10 -23.25 42.16
CA GLY A 138 26.16 -21.79 42.17
C GLY A 138 27.55 -21.23 41.84
N THR A 139 28.45 -22.06 41.29
CA THR A 139 29.76 -21.58 40.83
C THR A 139 29.60 -20.51 39.73
N PRO A 140 30.32 -19.36 39.84
CA PRO A 140 30.26 -18.32 38.82
C PRO A 140 30.76 -18.84 37.48
N PHE A 141 29.92 -18.74 36.45
CA PHE A 141 30.29 -19.16 35.11
C PHE A 141 31.12 -18.08 34.40
N ASN A 142 32.28 -18.48 33.86
CA ASN A 142 33.11 -17.63 33.00
C ASN A 142 33.05 -18.10 31.54
N PRO A 143 32.60 -17.25 30.59
CA PRO A 143 32.47 -17.60 29.18
C PRO A 143 33.80 -17.86 28.45
N GLN A 144 34.93 -17.41 29.00
CA GLN A 144 36.26 -17.61 28.41
C GLN A 144 37.03 -18.78 29.03
N ASP A 145 36.55 -19.28 30.18
CA ASP A 145 37.16 -20.43 30.83
C ASP A 145 36.94 -21.69 29.98
N THR A 146 37.86 -22.64 30.05
CA THR A 146 37.81 -23.93 29.34
C THR A 146 37.71 -25.11 30.30
N SER A 147 37.53 -24.84 31.60
CA SER A 147 37.27 -25.85 32.63
C SER A 147 36.07 -26.73 32.29
N ARG A 148 36.10 -27.97 32.78
CA ARG A 148 35.06 -28.96 32.51
C ARG A 148 33.76 -28.57 33.22
N LEU A 149 32.67 -28.56 32.46
CA LEU A 149 31.30 -28.40 32.96
C LEU A 149 30.60 -29.75 33.15
N PRO A 150 29.46 -29.79 33.86
CA PRO A 150 28.59 -30.97 33.90
C PRO A 150 28.17 -31.39 32.49
N ASP A 151 28.13 -32.69 32.25
CA ASP A 151 27.73 -33.27 30.97
C ASP A 151 26.19 -33.19 30.82
N PHE A 152 25.71 -32.98 29.59
CA PHE A 152 24.30 -33.19 29.26
C PHE A 152 23.98 -34.69 29.27
N ASP A 153 22.83 -35.08 29.82
CA ASP A 153 22.42 -36.48 29.94
C ASP A 153 21.04 -36.74 29.33
N ASP A 154 20.58 -37.99 29.39
CA ASP A 154 19.26 -38.37 28.88
C ASP A 154 18.11 -37.68 29.62
N ARG A 155 18.33 -37.18 30.84
CA ARG A 155 17.31 -36.41 31.56
C ARG A 155 17.17 -35.02 30.92
N ASP A 156 18.28 -34.38 30.57
CA ASP A 156 18.28 -33.10 29.86
C ASP A 156 17.62 -33.23 28.49
N ASP A 157 17.89 -34.30 27.74
CA ASP A 157 17.24 -34.56 26.45
C ASP A 157 15.72 -34.76 26.59
N ARG A 158 15.28 -35.48 27.63
CA ARG A 158 13.84 -35.62 27.94
C ARG A 158 13.22 -34.28 28.29
N LEU A 159 13.91 -33.47 29.11
CA LEU A 159 13.48 -32.13 29.50
C LEU A 159 13.35 -31.22 28.26
N PHE A 160 14.37 -31.21 27.40
CA PHE A 160 14.34 -30.52 26.12
C PHE A 160 13.13 -30.94 25.28
N SER A 161 12.93 -32.25 25.10
CA SER A 161 11.87 -32.80 24.25
C SER A 161 10.45 -32.40 24.70
N ILE A 162 10.22 -32.17 25.99
CA ILE A 162 8.93 -31.72 26.54
C ILE A 162 8.56 -30.33 26.00
N ILE A 163 9.53 -29.41 25.94
CA ILE A 163 9.30 -28.05 25.42
C ILE A 163 9.37 -28.03 23.90
N ALA A 164 10.23 -28.85 23.29
CA ALA A 164 10.49 -28.85 21.85
C ALA A 164 9.24 -28.94 20.97
N GLY A 165 8.27 -29.78 21.34
CA GLY A 165 7.01 -29.87 20.58
C GLY A 165 6.15 -28.60 20.64
N GLN A 166 6.04 -27.98 21.81
CA GLN A 166 5.27 -26.73 21.99
C GLN A 166 5.98 -25.55 21.33
N ALA A 167 7.31 -25.48 21.48
CA ALA A 167 8.18 -24.53 20.81
C ALA A 167 8.04 -24.62 19.28
N ALA A 168 8.07 -25.84 18.73
CA ALA A 168 7.93 -26.07 17.29
C ALA A 168 6.59 -25.52 16.77
N LEU A 169 5.47 -25.80 17.45
CA LEU A 169 4.15 -25.29 17.07
C LEU A 169 4.05 -23.77 17.16
N ALA A 170 4.56 -23.16 18.23
CA ALA A 170 4.51 -21.70 18.42
C ALA A 170 5.34 -20.97 17.35
N ILE A 171 6.53 -21.49 17.04
CA ILE A 171 7.39 -20.96 16.00
C ILE A 171 6.74 -21.17 14.62
N GLU A 172 6.24 -22.38 14.31
CA GLU A 172 5.54 -22.66 13.05
C GLU A 172 4.38 -21.70 12.83
N ASN A 173 3.52 -21.50 13.84
CA ASN A 173 2.41 -20.57 13.75
C ASN A 173 2.86 -19.12 13.51
N SER A 174 3.91 -18.67 14.20
CA SER A 174 4.45 -17.32 14.01
C SER A 174 5.00 -17.11 12.60
N LEU A 175 5.66 -18.14 12.03
CA LEU A 175 6.16 -18.12 10.67
C LEU A 175 5.04 -18.13 9.63
N LEU A 176 4.02 -18.96 9.85
CA LEU A 176 2.84 -19.02 8.98
C LEU A 176 2.10 -17.69 8.96
N LEU A 177 1.97 -17.01 10.11
CA LEU A 177 1.35 -15.68 10.18
C LEU A 177 2.16 -14.63 9.41
N ASP A 178 3.50 -14.64 9.51
CA ASP A 178 4.39 -13.75 8.74
C ASP A 178 4.28 -14.02 7.23
N GLU A 179 4.22 -15.29 6.81
CA GLU A 179 4.03 -15.66 5.39
C GLU A 179 2.67 -15.19 4.87
N GLN A 180 1.59 -15.42 5.63
CA GLN A 180 0.25 -14.93 5.28
C GLN A 180 0.22 -13.42 5.10
N GLU A 181 0.89 -12.66 5.98
CA GLU A 181 0.94 -11.22 5.87
C GLU A 181 1.69 -10.75 4.62
N ARG A 182 2.85 -11.32 4.34
CA ARG A 182 3.62 -11.00 3.13
C ARG A 182 2.86 -11.32 1.87
N LEU A 183 2.08 -12.40 1.87
CA LEU A 183 1.20 -12.74 0.75
C LEU A 183 0.11 -11.68 0.55
N ILE A 184 -0.51 -11.21 1.63
CA ILE A 184 -1.53 -10.13 1.56
C ILE A 184 -0.89 -8.84 1.05
N GLU A 185 0.24 -8.41 1.63
CA GLU A 185 0.94 -7.19 1.18
C GLU A 185 1.38 -7.29 -0.28
N GLY A 186 1.95 -8.43 -0.67
CA GLY A 186 2.36 -8.70 -2.04
C GLY A 186 1.18 -8.67 -3.02
N PHE A 187 0.04 -9.21 -2.62
CA PHE A 187 -1.20 -9.16 -3.40
C PHE A 187 -1.74 -7.74 -3.56
N VAL A 188 -1.82 -6.97 -2.45
CA VAL A 188 -2.26 -5.57 -2.50
C VAL A 188 -1.35 -4.75 -3.42
N ASN A 189 -0.03 -4.87 -3.28
CA ASN A 189 0.93 -4.17 -4.13
C ASN A 189 0.79 -4.55 -5.62
N ALA A 190 0.54 -5.83 -5.92
CA ALA A 190 0.29 -6.27 -7.28
C ALA A 190 -1.00 -5.66 -7.87
N CYS A 191 -2.07 -5.58 -7.08
CA CYS A 191 -3.31 -4.91 -7.48
C CYS A 191 -3.09 -3.43 -7.78
N VAL A 192 -2.40 -2.70 -6.89
CA VAL A 192 -2.06 -1.28 -7.09
C VAL A 192 -1.27 -1.10 -8.37
N THR A 193 -0.22 -1.89 -8.56
CA THR A 193 0.63 -1.84 -9.76
C THR A 193 -0.18 -2.07 -11.04
N ALA A 194 -1.14 -3.00 -11.01
CA ALA A 194 -1.99 -3.29 -12.17
C ALA A 194 -2.97 -2.16 -12.50
N ILE A 195 -3.52 -1.46 -11.50
CA ILE A 195 -4.41 -0.30 -11.70
C ILE A 195 -3.60 0.87 -12.28
N GLU A 196 -2.45 1.17 -11.67
CA GLU A 196 -1.58 2.28 -12.10
C GLU A 196 -1.01 2.07 -13.52
N ALA A 197 -0.83 0.81 -13.95
CA ALA A 197 -0.46 0.51 -15.33
C ALA A 197 -1.55 0.86 -16.36
N ARG A 198 -2.82 0.92 -15.94
CA ARG A 198 -3.98 1.27 -16.79
C ARG A 198 -4.30 2.77 -16.75
N ASP A 199 -4.01 3.43 -15.63
CA ASP A 199 -4.18 4.87 -15.45
C ASP A 199 -2.83 5.50 -15.08
N PRO A 200 -2.00 5.90 -16.06
CA PRO A 200 -0.65 6.42 -15.81
C PRO A 200 -0.60 7.63 -14.87
N VAL A 201 -1.73 8.34 -14.74
CA VAL A 201 -1.89 9.51 -13.87
C VAL A 201 -1.96 9.12 -12.39
N THR A 202 -2.20 7.84 -12.09
CA THR A 202 -2.25 7.31 -10.72
C THR A 202 -0.93 6.72 -10.25
N SER A 203 0.16 6.81 -11.02
CA SER A 203 1.46 6.23 -10.66
C SER A 203 1.98 6.77 -9.31
N GLY A 204 2.04 5.89 -8.31
CA GLY A 204 2.41 6.23 -6.94
C GLY A 204 1.38 7.06 -6.16
N HIS A 205 0.23 7.44 -6.75
CA HIS A 205 -0.84 8.18 -6.08
C HIS A 205 -1.40 7.40 -4.90
N SER A 206 -1.75 6.13 -5.11
CA SER A 206 -2.33 5.26 -4.08
C SER A 206 -1.42 5.14 -2.86
N MET A 207 -0.10 5.08 -3.11
CA MET A 207 0.92 5.04 -2.06
C MET A 207 1.04 6.37 -1.31
N ARG A 208 1.03 7.50 -2.01
CA ARG A 208 1.07 8.83 -1.37
C ARG A 208 -0.16 9.08 -0.51
N VAL A 209 -1.36 8.81 -1.05
CA VAL A 209 -2.63 8.91 -0.30
C VAL A 209 -2.58 8.02 0.95
N SER A 210 -2.12 6.77 0.83
CA SER A 210 -1.93 5.90 1.99
C SER A 210 -0.98 6.48 3.02
N ASN A 211 0.16 7.04 2.60
CA ASN A 211 1.14 7.62 3.53
C ASN A 211 0.58 8.85 4.25
N TYR A 212 -0.11 9.74 3.54
CA TYR A 212 -0.78 10.88 4.17
C TYR A 212 -1.87 10.45 5.14
N THR A 213 -2.70 9.49 4.75
CA THR A 213 -3.85 9.03 5.54
C THR A 213 -3.40 8.32 6.81
N VAL A 214 -2.41 7.42 6.72
CA VAL A 214 -1.82 6.75 7.88
C VAL A 214 -1.06 7.75 8.76
N GLY A 215 -0.28 8.65 8.17
CA GLY A 215 0.43 9.71 8.91
C GLY A 215 -0.52 10.63 9.67
N LEU A 216 -1.72 10.89 9.13
CA LEU A 216 -2.77 11.64 9.80
C LEU A 216 -3.36 10.86 10.97
N ALA A 217 -3.66 9.57 10.81
CA ALA A 217 -4.12 8.74 11.91
C ALA A 217 -3.07 8.58 13.04
N GLU A 218 -1.78 8.50 12.69
CA GLU A 218 -0.68 8.53 13.66
C GLU A 218 -0.55 9.89 14.36
N ALA A 219 -0.84 11.00 13.66
CA ALA A 219 -0.92 12.32 14.28
C ALA A 219 -2.11 12.41 15.25
N VAL A 220 -3.24 11.76 14.96
CA VAL A 220 -4.38 11.65 15.88
C VAL A 220 -3.94 10.96 17.17
N ASN A 221 -3.26 9.82 17.07
CA ASN A 221 -2.75 9.09 18.24
C ASN A 221 -1.77 9.88 19.11
N ARG A 222 -1.09 10.89 18.54
CA ARG A 222 -0.16 11.78 19.25
C ARG A 222 -0.84 13.00 19.86
N THR A 223 -2.11 13.24 19.55
CA THR A 223 -2.84 14.43 20.00
C THR A 223 -3.43 14.21 21.38
N ASP A 224 -3.02 15.03 22.34
CA ASP A 224 -3.43 14.97 23.76
C ASP A 224 -4.51 16.01 24.12
N ALA A 225 -4.97 16.81 23.15
CA ALA A 225 -5.90 17.92 23.38
C ALA A 225 -6.95 18.06 22.27
N GLY A 226 -8.11 18.65 22.63
CA GLY A 226 -9.20 18.93 21.68
C GLY A 226 -10.10 17.71 21.40
N PRO A 227 -10.90 17.76 20.33
CA PRO A 227 -11.92 16.75 20.04
C PRO A 227 -11.35 15.36 19.69
N LEU A 228 -10.05 15.27 19.43
CA LEU A 228 -9.36 14.03 19.04
C LEU A 228 -8.67 13.32 20.21
N ARG A 229 -8.65 13.90 21.42
CA ARG A 229 -7.91 13.35 22.56
C ARG A 229 -8.28 11.91 22.90
N ASP A 230 -9.57 11.59 22.81
CA ASP A 230 -10.10 10.29 23.22
C ASP A 230 -10.17 9.31 22.02
N VAL A 231 -9.63 9.68 20.86
CA VAL A 231 -9.57 8.84 19.65
C VAL A 231 -8.19 8.19 19.55
N LEU A 232 -8.16 6.86 19.52
CA LEU A 232 -6.93 6.09 19.35
C LEU A 232 -7.12 5.02 18.27
N PHE A 233 -6.27 5.07 17.25
CA PHE A 233 -6.16 4.04 16.22
C PHE A 233 -5.16 2.98 16.66
N THR A 234 -5.63 1.74 16.73
CA THR A 234 -4.77 0.56 16.96
C THR A 234 -3.89 0.28 15.74
N SER A 235 -2.80 -0.47 15.91
CA SER A 235 -1.93 -0.89 14.80
C SER A 235 -2.70 -1.64 13.70
N ALA A 236 -3.70 -2.45 14.10
CA ALA A 236 -4.59 -3.13 13.16
C ALA A 236 -5.42 -2.13 12.33
N GLN A 237 -6.00 -1.11 12.96
CA GLN A 237 -6.77 -0.07 12.24
C GLN A 237 -5.89 0.79 11.35
N LEU A 238 -4.63 1.08 11.74
CA LEU A 238 -3.67 1.77 10.87
C LEU A 238 -3.33 0.93 9.63
N ARG A 239 -3.23 -0.40 9.79
CA ARG A 239 -3.03 -1.33 8.66
C ARG A 239 -4.26 -1.42 7.76
N GLU A 240 -5.44 -1.51 8.35
CA GLU A 240 -6.71 -1.48 7.64
C GLU A 240 -6.85 -0.21 6.80
N LEU A 241 -6.53 0.95 7.41
CA LEU A 241 -6.52 2.24 6.73
C LEU A 241 -5.50 2.28 5.59
N ARG A 242 -4.30 1.73 5.79
CA ARG A 242 -3.27 1.61 4.75
C ARG A 242 -3.80 0.85 3.53
N PHE A 243 -4.36 -0.35 3.72
CA PHE A 243 -4.86 -1.15 2.61
C PHE A 243 -6.10 -0.52 1.96
N ALA A 244 -6.99 0.07 2.74
CA ALA A 244 -8.13 0.82 2.19
C ALA A 244 -7.68 1.98 1.31
N SER A 245 -6.71 2.78 1.77
CA SER A 245 -6.12 3.87 0.98
C SER A 245 -5.40 3.36 -0.26
N MET A 246 -4.68 2.24 -0.20
CA MET A 246 -4.00 1.70 -1.38
C MET A 246 -4.98 1.19 -2.44
N LEU A 247 -6.13 0.67 -2.02
CA LEU A 247 -7.09 0.00 -2.91
C LEU A 247 -8.33 0.82 -3.24
N HIS A 248 -8.44 2.07 -2.76
CA HIS A 248 -9.65 2.90 -2.91
C HIS A 248 -10.12 3.04 -4.37
N ASP A 249 -9.18 3.01 -5.31
CA ASP A 249 -9.40 3.21 -6.73
C ASP A 249 -9.43 1.92 -7.58
N ILE A 250 -9.40 0.73 -6.98
CA ILE A 250 -9.36 -0.53 -7.76
C ILE A 250 -10.55 -0.69 -8.73
N GLY A 251 -11.70 -0.11 -8.39
CA GLY A 251 -12.88 -0.11 -9.23
C GLY A 251 -12.76 0.67 -10.54
N LYS A 252 -11.73 1.52 -10.71
CA LYS A 252 -11.44 2.21 -11.98
C LYS A 252 -11.19 1.21 -13.11
N ILE A 253 -10.78 -0.03 -12.81
CA ILE A 253 -10.64 -1.10 -13.80
C ILE A 253 -11.93 -1.36 -14.61
N GLY A 254 -13.10 -1.09 -14.03
CA GLY A 254 -14.39 -1.26 -14.68
C GLY A 254 -14.92 -0.02 -15.40
N VAL A 255 -14.17 1.09 -15.42
CA VAL A 255 -14.54 2.32 -16.14
C VAL A 255 -13.97 2.26 -17.56
N LYS A 256 -14.72 2.73 -18.58
CA LYS A 256 -14.22 2.82 -19.96
C LYS A 256 -13.01 3.75 -20.05
N GLU A 257 -12.00 3.31 -20.79
CA GLU A 257 -10.74 4.05 -21.00
C GLU A 257 -10.98 5.43 -21.62
N GLU A 258 -11.84 5.51 -22.65
CA GLU A 258 -12.20 6.77 -23.31
C GLU A 258 -12.82 7.83 -22.38
N ILE A 259 -13.45 7.40 -21.28
CA ILE A 259 -14.05 8.28 -20.28
C ILE A 259 -13.03 8.59 -19.18
N LEU A 260 -12.25 7.59 -18.77
CA LEU A 260 -11.21 7.73 -17.75
C LEU A 260 -10.12 8.74 -18.19
N GLU A 261 -9.73 8.70 -19.46
CA GLU A 261 -8.71 9.60 -20.04
C GLU A 261 -9.28 10.94 -20.57
N LYS A 262 -10.59 11.18 -20.40
CA LYS A 262 -11.29 12.30 -21.04
C LYS A 262 -10.95 13.66 -20.45
N GLN A 263 -10.06 14.38 -21.14
CA GLN A 263 -9.59 15.71 -20.70
C GLN A 263 -10.47 16.87 -21.20
N LYS A 264 -10.98 16.78 -22.42
CA LYS A 264 -11.79 17.81 -23.08
C LYS A 264 -13.25 17.36 -23.15
N LYS A 265 -14.17 18.30 -23.42
CA LYS A 265 -15.62 18.00 -23.46
C LYS A 265 -15.99 17.02 -24.58
N LEU A 266 -15.24 17.04 -25.67
CA LEU A 266 -15.35 16.16 -26.84
C LEU A 266 -14.16 15.21 -26.94
N LEU A 267 -14.42 14.01 -27.46
CA LEU A 267 -13.40 13.01 -27.79
C LEU A 267 -12.59 13.43 -29.03
N PRO A 268 -11.36 12.89 -29.22
CA PRO A 268 -10.51 13.23 -30.35
C PRO A 268 -11.16 13.01 -31.73
N HIS A 269 -11.94 11.94 -31.89
CA HIS A 269 -12.64 11.69 -33.15
C HIS A 269 -13.81 12.64 -33.38
N GLU A 270 -14.50 13.09 -32.32
CA GLU A 270 -15.63 14.03 -32.42
C GLU A 270 -15.15 15.40 -32.91
N ILE A 271 -14.02 15.89 -32.37
CA ILE A 271 -13.45 17.17 -32.80
C ILE A 271 -12.96 17.12 -34.26
N GLU A 272 -12.44 15.98 -34.72
CA GLU A 272 -12.08 15.76 -36.12
C GLU A 272 -13.32 15.78 -37.03
N ILE A 273 -14.40 15.11 -36.64
CA ILE A 273 -15.66 15.11 -37.38
C ILE A 273 -16.23 16.52 -37.52
N ILE A 274 -16.24 17.32 -36.44
CA ILE A 274 -16.67 18.72 -36.48
C ILE A 274 -15.76 19.53 -37.41
N SER A 275 -14.44 19.34 -37.34
CA SER A 275 -13.48 20.00 -38.24
C SER A 275 -13.77 19.71 -39.71
N MET A 276 -14.02 18.43 -40.05
CA MET A 276 -14.38 18.00 -41.39
C MET A 276 -15.70 18.62 -41.84
N ARG A 277 -16.70 18.67 -40.95
CA ARG A 277 -18.02 19.26 -41.24
C ARG A 277 -17.92 20.75 -41.55
N LEU A 278 -17.19 21.51 -40.75
CA LEU A 278 -16.95 22.95 -41.01
C LEU A 278 -16.19 23.18 -42.32
N LYS A 279 -15.17 22.36 -42.63
CA LYS A 279 -14.44 22.42 -43.91
C LYS A 279 -15.37 22.14 -45.10
N LEU A 280 -16.27 21.18 -44.98
CA LEU A 280 -17.26 20.85 -46.00
C LEU A 280 -18.26 22.00 -46.20
N MET A 281 -18.79 22.57 -45.12
CA MET A 281 -19.67 23.75 -45.18
C MET A 281 -19.00 24.93 -45.89
N ARG A 282 -17.73 25.20 -45.56
CA ARG A 282 -16.94 26.24 -46.21
C ARG A 282 -16.75 25.98 -47.71
N ALA A 283 -16.39 24.75 -48.08
CA ALA A 283 -16.23 24.36 -49.48
C ALA A 283 -17.54 24.53 -50.27
N GLN A 284 -18.67 24.12 -49.69
CA GLN A 284 -19.99 24.27 -50.30
C GLN A 284 -20.37 25.74 -50.51
N LEU A 285 -20.16 26.62 -49.52
CA LEU A 285 -20.42 28.05 -49.69
C LEU A 285 -19.53 28.68 -50.76
N MET A 286 -18.25 28.30 -50.82
CA MET A 286 -17.33 28.76 -51.88
C MET A 286 -17.79 28.32 -53.27
N PHE A 287 -18.30 27.08 -53.40
CA PHE A 287 -18.87 26.58 -54.64
C PHE A 287 -20.12 27.37 -55.05
N LEU A 288 -21.08 27.54 -54.12
CA LEU A 288 -22.30 28.31 -54.34
C LEU A 288 -22.03 29.77 -54.71
N GLN A 289 -21.02 30.40 -54.11
CA GLN A 289 -20.60 31.76 -54.45
C GLN A 289 -20.15 31.88 -55.91
N ARG A 290 -19.43 30.87 -56.41
CA ARG A 290 -18.94 30.84 -57.80
C ARG A 290 -20.06 30.58 -58.80
N THR A 291 -20.99 29.68 -58.48
CA THR A 291 -22.05 29.25 -59.41
C THR A 291 -23.26 30.19 -59.44
N THR A 292 -23.67 30.73 -58.29
CA THR A 292 -24.91 31.53 -58.16
C THR A 292 -24.70 33.04 -58.19
N LYS A 293 -23.44 33.52 -58.21
CA LYS A 293 -23.04 34.94 -58.07
C LYS A 293 -23.57 35.64 -56.80
N LYS A 294 -24.16 34.91 -55.84
CA LYS A 294 -24.54 35.43 -54.51
C LYS A 294 -23.29 35.62 -53.65
N ASN A 295 -23.30 36.63 -52.78
CA ASN A 295 -22.19 36.89 -51.85
C ASN A 295 -22.37 36.07 -50.56
N TYR A 296 -21.43 35.16 -50.29
CA TYR A 296 -21.39 34.34 -49.06
C TYR A 296 -20.17 34.64 -48.18
N ARG A 297 -19.47 35.77 -48.39
CA ARG A 297 -18.24 36.11 -47.63
C ARG A 297 -18.48 36.11 -46.11
N ASP A 298 -19.58 36.69 -45.64
CA ASP A 298 -19.86 36.78 -44.21
C ASP A 298 -20.13 35.41 -43.60
N ALA A 299 -20.83 34.53 -44.32
CA ALA A 299 -21.07 33.16 -43.89
C ALA A 299 -19.78 32.32 -43.87
N ILE A 300 -18.87 32.52 -44.83
CA ILE A 300 -17.55 31.88 -44.84
C ILE A 300 -16.71 32.35 -43.64
N ASN A 301 -16.68 33.66 -43.38
CA ASN A 301 -15.99 34.21 -42.21
C ASN A 301 -16.59 33.69 -40.89
N GLY A 302 -17.92 33.52 -40.83
CA GLY A 302 -18.61 32.91 -39.70
C GLY A 302 -18.16 31.47 -39.45
N ILE A 303 -17.97 30.65 -40.50
CA ILE A 303 -17.45 29.28 -40.37
C ILE A 303 -16.00 29.28 -39.88
N ASP A 304 -15.16 30.17 -40.41
CA ASP A 304 -13.76 30.28 -39.98
C ASP A 304 -13.66 30.71 -38.51
N GLY A 305 -14.57 31.59 -38.05
CA GLY A 305 -14.73 31.94 -36.64
C GLY A 305 -15.25 30.79 -35.77
N ALA A 306 -16.20 30.01 -36.28
CA ALA A 306 -16.82 28.90 -35.56
C ALA A 306 -15.82 27.83 -35.11
N TRP A 307 -14.80 27.54 -35.91
CA TRP A 307 -13.77 26.57 -35.50
C TRP A 307 -13.02 27.02 -34.23
N LYS A 308 -12.70 28.31 -34.13
CA LYS A 308 -12.06 28.87 -32.94
C LYS A 308 -12.97 28.79 -31.72
N GLN A 309 -14.25 29.11 -31.91
CA GLN A 309 -15.27 29.02 -30.86
C GLN A 309 -15.47 27.58 -30.36
N VAL A 310 -15.45 26.58 -31.26
CA VAL A 310 -15.52 25.15 -30.88
C VAL A 310 -14.32 24.73 -30.06
N ILE A 311 -13.09 25.10 -30.46
CA ILE A 311 -11.87 24.79 -29.69
C ILE A 311 -11.95 25.41 -28.29
N GLU A 312 -12.34 26.68 -28.21
CA GLU A 312 -12.47 27.40 -26.94
C GLU A 312 -13.54 26.79 -26.04
N ALA A 313 -14.70 26.40 -26.61
CA ALA A 313 -15.78 25.77 -25.88
C ALA A 313 -15.44 24.35 -25.40
N ASN A 314 -14.52 23.65 -26.08
CA ASN A 314 -14.10 22.30 -25.74
C ASN A 314 -13.18 22.25 -24.50
N GLU A 315 -12.61 23.39 -24.10
CA GLU A 315 -11.80 23.47 -22.88
C GLU A 315 -12.67 23.40 -21.62
N PRO A 316 -12.22 22.69 -20.56
CA PRO A 316 -12.93 22.59 -19.28
C PRO A 316 -12.84 23.93 -18.53
N SER A 317 -13.66 24.91 -18.92
CA SER A 317 -13.68 26.26 -18.36
C SER A 317 -14.93 26.53 -17.50
N VAL A 318 -14.84 27.51 -16.60
CA VAL A 318 -15.87 27.87 -15.60
C VAL A 318 -16.83 28.98 -16.11
N LEU A 319 -16.51 29.64 -17.24
CA LEU A 319 -17.25 30.82 -17.74
C LEU A 319 -18.46 30.42 -18.62
N GLN A 320 -19.54 29.98 -17.96
CA GLN A 320 -20.71 29.32 -18.56
C GLN A 320 -21.49 30.14 -19.60
N ARG A 321 -21.75 31.44 -19.34
CA ARG A 321 -22.60 32.26 -20.24
C ARG A 321 -21.97 32.49 -21.60
N ILE A 322 -20.68 32.83 -21.61
CA ILE A 322 -19.95 33.12 -22.85
C ILE A 322 -19.88 31.84 -23.69
N THR A 323 -19.56 30.69 -23.09
CA THR A 323 -19.47 29.43 -23.82
C THR A 323 -20.80 28.99 -24.42
N TYR A 324 -21.91 29.11 -23.68
CA TYR A 324 -23.23 28.73 -24.21
C TYR A 324 -23.62 29.56 -25.43
N ASP A 325 -23.47 30.88 -25.35
CA ASP A 325 -23.81 31.79 -26.46
C ASP A 325 -22.97 31.49 -27.71
N LEU A 326 -21.67 31.24 -27.54
CA LEU A 326 -20.77 30.82 -28.62
C LEU A 326 -21.22 29.51 -29.27
N VAL A 327 -21.59 28.50 -28.47
CA VAL A 327 -22.05 27.19 -28.99
C VAL A 327 -23.36 27.34 -29.77
N GLN A 328 -24.29 28.18 -29.31
CA GLN A 328 -25.55 28.43 -30.03
C GLN A 328 -25.31 29.19 -31.35
N GLU A 329 -24.37 30.14 -31.37
CA GLU A 329 -23.97 30.83 -32.60
C GLU A 329 -23.44 29.84 -33.64
N VAL A 330 -22.50 28.97 -33.25
CA VAL A 330 -21.99 27.92 -34.13
C VAL A 330 -23.10 26.99 -34.61
N ARG A 331 -23.97 26.52 -33.71
CA ARG A 331 -25.09 25.62 -34.04
C ARG A 331 -26.07 26.24 -35.04
N SER A 332 -26.22 27.57 -35.03
CA SER A 332 -27.11 28.29 -35.94
C SER A 332 -26.64 28.27 -37.40
N LEU A 333 -25.36 27.97 -37.64
CA LEU A 333 -24.78 27.88 -38.99
C LEU A 333 -25.40 26.71 -39.76
N LYS A 334 -26.02 27.05 -40.89
CA LYS A 334 -26.72 26.14 -41.78
C LYS A 334 -26.29 26.39 -43.20
N VAL A 335 -25.85 25.34 -43.89
CA VAL A 335 -25.44 25.41 -45.29
C VAL A 335 -26.23 24.37 -46.10
N PRO A 336 -26.97 24.79 -47.14
CA PRO A 336 -27.65 23.84 -48.02
C PRO A 336 -26.63 23.09 -48.87
N ILE A 337 -26.82 21.78 -49.00
CA ILE A 337 -26.03 20.92 -49.88
C ILE A 337 -26.88 20.46 -51.09
N ASP A 338 -26.21 19.96 -52.12
CA ASP A 338 -26.81 19.67 -53.44
C ASP A 338 -27.92 18.61 -53.39
N THR A 339 -27.97 17.80 -52.33
CA THR A 339 -29.02 16.80 -52.08
C THR A 339 -30.35 17.42 -51.61
N GLY A 340 -30.39 18.73 -51.32
CA GLY A 340 -31.54 19.40 -50.72
C GLY A 340 -31.56 19.37 -49.19
N GLU A 341 -30.60 18.68 -48.58
CA GLU A 341 -30.41 18.66 -47.13
C GLU A 341 -29.70 19.92 -46.63
N ILE A 342 -29.85 20.21 -45.34
CA ILE A 342 -29.20 21.33 -44.67
C ILE A 342 -28.14 20.77 -43.73
N LEU A 343 -26.88 21.09 -44.02
CA LEU A 343 -25.76 20.74 -43.15
C LEU A 343 -25.70 21.75 -41.99
N THR A 344 -25.73 21.25 -40.75
CA THR A 344 -25.51 22.04 -39.53
C THR A 344 -24.05 21.92 -39.09
N ALA A 345 -23.49 22.95 -38.46
CA ALA A 345 -22.12 22.90 -37.96
C ALA A 345 -21.94 21.89 -36.81
N LEU A 346 -22.93 21.83 -35.90
CA LEU A 346 -22.94 20.95 -34.74
C LEU A 346 -24.21 20.09 -34.73
N THR A 347 -24.08 18.88 -34.19
CA THR A 347 -25.24 18.06 -33.80
C THR A 347 -25.80 18.52 -32.45
N GLU A 348 -26.97 17.99 -32.08
CA GLU A 348 -27.54 18.25 -30.77
C GLU A 348 -26.66 17.71 -29.63
N GLU A 349 -26.11 16.51 -29.79
CA GLU A 349 -25.23 15.88 -28.81
C GLU A 349 -23.92 16.65 -28.63
N GLU A 350 -23.25 17.04 -29.71
CA GLU A 350 -22.01 17.84 -29.66
C GLU A 350 -22.24 19.19 -28.98
N SER A 351 -23.39 19.83 -29.26
CA SER A 351 -23.78 21.09 -28.63
C SER A 351 -24.00 20.93 -27.13
N LEU A 352 -24.61 19.83 -26.68
CA LEU A 352 -24.77 19.51 -25.25
C LEU A 352 -23.43 19.29 -24.57
N LYS A 353 -22.52 18.52 -25.18
CA LYS A 353 -21.16 18.28 -24.65
C LYS A 353 -20.37 19.58 -24.53
N LEU A 354 -20.35 20.43 -25.57
CA LEU A 354 -19.65 21.72 -25.52
C LEU A 354 -20.25 22.70 -24.49
N SER A 355 -21.54 22.55 -24.19
CA SER A 355 -22.25 23.36 -23.20
C SER A 355 -22.08 22.89 -21.75
N ILE A 356 -21.29 21.83 -21.48
CA ILE A 356 -20.98 21.39 -20.11
C ILE A 356 -20.38 22.56 -19.32
N SER A 357 -20.94 22.76 -18.13
CA SER A 357 -20.80 23.97 -17.33
C SER A 357 -19.64 23.92 -16.32
N LYS A 358 -19.18 22.72 -15.98
CA LYS A 358 -18.05 22.44 -15.08
C LYS A 358 -17.39 21.12 -15.49
N GLY A 359 -16.10 21.17 -15.82
CA GLY A 359 -15.33 19.99 -16.23
C GLY A 359 -15.55 19.57 -17.69
N SER A 360 -15.17 18.33 -17.99
CA SER A 360 -15.21 17.72 -19.33
C SER A 360 -16.30 16.66 -19.51
N LEU A 361 -16.91 16.22 -18.40
CA LEU A 361 -17.78 15.05 -18.38
C LEU A 361 -19.25 15.45 -18.45
N SER A 362 -19.99 14.76 -19.29
CA SER A 362 -21.45 14.77 -19.24
C SER A 362 -21.96 14.08 -17.96
N GLU A 363 -23.24 14.22 -17.66
CA GLU A 363 -23.83 13.57 -16.48
C GLU A 363 -23.69 12.04 -16.53
N CYS A 364 -23.95 11.42 -17.69
CA CYS A 364 -23.78 9.97 -17.87
C CYS A 364 -22.32 9.53 -17.69
N GLU A 365 -21.36 10.29 -18.25
CA GLU A 365 -19.93 9.98 -18.11
C GLU A 365 -19.46 10.16 -16.66
N ARG A 366 -19.94 11.20 -15.98
CA ARG A 366 -19.65 11.42 -14.55
C ARG A 366 -20.17 10.26 -13.70
N LEU A 367 -21.41 9.82 -13.91
CA LEU A 367 -21.97 8.65 -13.22
C LEU A 367 -21.16 7.38 -13.51
N GLU A 368 -20.65 7.22 -14.74
CA GLU A 368 -19.78 6.10 -15.09
C GLU A 368 -18.45 6.14 -14.32
N ILE A 369 -17.83 7.32 -14.16
CA ILE A 369 -16.65 7.47 -13.31
C ILE A 369 -16.98 7.24 -11.85
N GLU A 370 -18.02 7.87 -11.30
CA GLU A 370 -18.45 7.73 -9.89
C GLU A 370 -18.77 6.27 -9.54
N SER A 371 -19.18 5.46 -10.51
CA SER A 371 -19.41 4.02 -10.33
C SER A 371 -18.16 3.24 -9.89
N HIS A 372 -16.95 3.80 -10.03
CA HIS A 372 -15.72 3.14 -9.59
C HIS A 372 -15.75 2.83 -8.08
N VAL A 373 -16.41 3.66 -7.27
CA VAL A 373 -16.48 3.47 -5.82
C VAL A 373 -17.27 2.21 -5.48
N SER A 374 -18.44 2.03 -6.11
CA SER A 374 -19.24 0.81 -5.97
C SER A 374 -18.51 -0.41 -6.51
N LYS A 375 -17.81 -0.27 -7.64
CA LYS A 375 -16.97 -1.36 -8.19
C LYS A 375 -15.81 -1.70 -7.26
N THR A 376 -15.18 -0.72 -6.62
CA THR A 376 -14.15 -0.91 -5.59
C THR A 376 -14.72 -1.76 -4.47
N PHE A 377 -15.88 -1.36 -3.92
CA PHE A 377 -16.52 -2.12 -2.85
C PHE A 377 -16.83 -3.56 -3.25
N ASP A 378 -17.41 -3.77 -4.42
CA ASP A 378 -17.76 -5.10 -4.92
C ASP A 378 -16.53 -6.00 -5.09
N ILE A 379 -15.43 -5.47 -5.62
CA ILE A 379 -14.16 -6.18 -5.76
C ILE A 379 -13.58 -6.51 -4.38
N LEU A 380 -13.49 -5.52 -3.48
CA LEU A 380 -12.85 -5.70 -2.18
C LEU A 380 -13.66 -6.62 -1.26
N LYS A 381 -14.98 -6.67 -1.40
CA LYS A 381 -15.85 -7.57 -0.63
C LYS A 381 -15.64 -9.05 -1.00
N MET A 382 -15.08 -9.35 -2.17
CA MET A 382 -14.75 -10.72 -2.57
C MET A 382 -13.49 -11.26 -1.85
N ILE A 383 -12.66 -10.37 -1.31
CA ILE A 383 -11.43 -10.76 -0.62
C ILE A 383 -11.79 -11.26 0.79
N PRO A 384 -11.31 -12.45 1.21
CA PRO A 384 -11.52 -12.96 2.55
C PRO A 384 -10.58 -12.25 3.55
N TRP A 385 -10.96 -11.04 3.95
CA TRP A 385 -10.18 -10.23 4.88
C TRP A 385 -9.96 -10.95 6.21
N SER A 386 -8.72 -10.89 6.70
CA SER A 386 -8.36 -11.40 8.02
C SER A 386 -8.86 -10.46 9.13
N LYS A 387 -8.79 -10.95 10.37
CA LYS A 387 -9.23 -10.18 11.53
C LYS A 387 -8.47 -8.86 11.65
N GLY A 388 -9.20 -7.75 11.79
CA GLY A 388 -8.67 -6.39 11.86
C GLY A 388 -8.53 -5.70 10.50
N LEU A 389 -8.97 -6.31 9.40
CA LEU A 389 -9.00 -5.72 8.05
C LEU A 389 -10.41 -5.73 7.43
N GLU A 390 -11.44 -6.08 8.19
CA GLU A 390 -12.79 -6.30 7.68
C GLU A 390 -13.44 -5.01 7.14
N GLN A 391 -13.00 -3.84 7.60
CA GLN A 391 -13.54 -2.55 7.15
C GLN A 391 -12.81 -1.99 5.93
N VAL A 392 -11.77 -2.65 5.39
CA VAL A 392 -11.09 -2.21 4.17
C VAL A 392 -12.10 -1.86 3.05
N PRO A 393 -13.09 -2.71 2.71
CA PRO A 393 -14.06 -2.38 1.68
C PRO A 393 -14.90 -1.16 2.03
N ASN A 394 -15.39 -1.05 3.27
CA ASN A 394 -16.27 0.04 3.70
C ASN A 394 -15.56 1.39 3.70
N ILE A 395 -14.32 1.43 4.18
CA ILE A 395 -13.51 2.66 4.20
C ILE A 395 -13.23 3.11 2.76
N ALA A 396 -12.77 2.21 1.91
CA ALA A 396 -12.55 2.47 0.50
C ALA A 396 -13.83 2.86 -0.24
N TYR A 397 -15.00 2.39 0.19
CA TYR A 397 -16.29 2.72 -0.42
C TYR A 397 -16.79 4.12 -0.07
N MET A 398 -16.33 4.70 1.04
CA MET A 398 -16.83 5.98 1.54
C MET A 398 -15.87 7.15 1.30
N HIS A 399 -14.74 6.95 0.60
CA HIS A 399 -13.71 7.98 0.44
C HIS A 399 -14.14 9.20 -0.39
N HIS A 400 -15.27 9.12 -1.11
CA HIS A 400 -15.88 10.25 -1.82
C HIS A 400 -17.17 10.78 -1.16
N GLU A 401 -17.54 10.27 0.02
CA GLU A 401 -18.62 10.85 0.81
C GLU A 401 -18.19 12.20 1.39
N LYS A 402 -19.16 13.10 1.55
CA LYS A 402 -18.94 14.45 2.10
C LYS A 402 -19.84 14.67 3.30
N LEU A 403 -19.38 15.46 4.26
CA LEU A 403 -20.07 15.63 5.54
C LEU A 403 -21.48 16.22 5.41
N ASP A 404 -21.71 17.03 4.37
CA ASP A 404 -22.99 17.66 4.06
C ASP A 404 -23.99 16.74 3.32
N GLY A 405 -23.56 15.57 2.89
CA GLY A 405 -24.34 14.61 2.08
C GLY A 405 -24.27 14.85 0.57
N SER A 406 -23.42 15.79 0.09
CA SER A 406 -23.25 16.03 -1.35
C SER A 406 -22.29 15.05 -2.04
N GLY A 407 -21.69 14.14 -1.28
CA GLY A 407 -20.77 13.12 -1.77
C GLY A 407 -21.47 11.94 -2.45
N TYR A 408 -20.72 10.91 -2.76
CA TYR A 408 -21.20 9.68 -3.39
C TYR A 408 -20.47 8.47 -2.81
N PRO A 409 -21.05 7.26 -2.86
CA PRO A 409 -22.26 6.86 -3.60
C PRO A 409 -23.57 6.83 -2.82
N HIS A 410 -23.55 6.90 -1.50
CA HIS A 410 -24.75 6.84 -0.64
C HIS A 410 -25.33 8.20 -0.29
N GLN A 411 -24.58 9.30 -0.44
CA GLN A 411 -25.02 10.64 -0.05
C GLN A 411 -25.33 10.71 1.46
N ILE A 412 -24.49 10.05 2.26
CA ILE A 412 -24.64 10.00 3.72
C ILE A 412 -24.04 11.24 4.37
N ARG A 413 -24.51 11.54 5.59
CA ARG A 413 -24.06 12.70 6.35
C ARG A 413 -22.93 12.34 7.31
N ALA A 414 -22.29 13.37 7.85
CA ALA A 414 -21.15 13.26 8.75
C ALA A 414 -21.24 12.10 9.76
N GLU A 415 -22.37 11.96 10.46
CA GLU A 415 -22.58 10.95 11.51
C GLU A 415 -22.35 9.50 11.08
N ASP A 416 -22.57 9.18 9.80
CA ASP A 416 -22.42 7.83 9.25
C ASP A 416 -21.05 7.62 8.57
N ILE A 417 -20.26 8.68 8.37
CA ILE A 417 -18.96 8.58 7.70
C ILE A 417 -17.88 8.30 8.76
N PRO A 418 -17.19 7.16 8.71
CA PRO A 418 -16.18 6.81 9.69
C PRO A 418 -14.96 7.75 9.60
N PRO A 419 -14.27 8.03 10.73
CA PRO A 419 -13.05 8.83 10.77
C PRO A 419 -12.02 8.48 9.68
N GLN A 420 -11.82 7.20 9.43
CA GLN A 420 -10.93 6.65 8.41
C GLN A 420 -11.24 7.20 7.01
N ALA A 421 -12.52 7.18 6.62
CA ALA A 421 -12.95 7.68 5.32
C ALA A 421 -12.80 9.20 5.24
N ARG A 422 -13.19 9.94 6.30
CA ARG A 422 -13.04 11.42 6.34
C ARG A 422 -11.58 11.86 6.17
N MET A 423 -10.65 11.18 6.83
CA MET A 423 -9.21 11.42 6.68
C MET A 423 -8.76 11.12 5.25
N MET A 424 -9.17 9.97 4.70
CA MET A 424 -8.80 9.55 3.35
C MET A 424 -9.31 10.53 2.29
N THR A 425 -10.54 11.03 2.39
CA THR A 425 -11.09 12.03 1.46
C THR A 425 -10.23 13.29 1.40
N ILE A 426 -9.76 13.79 2.55
CA ILE A 426 -8.88 14.97 2.60
C ILE A 426 -7.54 14.67 1.92
N CYS A 427 -6.95 13.51 2.21
CA CYS A 427 -5.65 13.11 1.67
C CYS A 427 -5.69 12.83 0.16
N ASP A 428 -6.77 12.19 -0.32
CA ASP A 428 -7.01 11.95 -1.75
C ASP A 428 -7.16 13.25 -2.53
N ILE A 429 -8.02 14.17 -2.05
CA ILE A 429 -8.19 15.50 -2.67
C ILE A 429 -6.85 16.25 -2.70
N TYR A 430 -6.08 16.21 -1.61
CA TYR A 430 -4.77 16.87 -1.55
C TYR A 430 -3.79 16.32 -2.59
N ASP A 431 -3.64 14.98 -2.67
CA ASP A 431 -2.73 14.38 -3.66
C ASP A 431 -3.21 14.66 -5.08
N ALA A 432 -4.51 14.53 -5.35
CA ALA A 432 -5.11 14.82 -6.64
C ALA A 432 -4.88 16.27 -7.12
N LEU A 433 -4.76 17.24 -6.20
CA LEU A 433 -4.49 18.64 -6.53
C LEU A 433 -2.99 18.95 -6.69
N THR A 434 -2.11 18.22 -6.02
CA THR A 434 -0.67 18.54 -5.92
C THR A 434 0.25 17.62 -6.73
N ALA A 435 -0.27 16.52 -7.29
CA ALA A 435 0.54 15.58 -8.05
C ALA A 435 1.03 16.17 -9.40
N ASP A 436 2.35 16.08 -9.63
CA ASP A 436 3.07 16.58 -10.82
C ASP A 436 2.93 15.66 -12.05
N ASP A 437 2.34 14.48 -11.89
CA ASP A 437 2.23 13.40 -12.88
C ASP A 437 1.04 13.57 -13.85
N ARG A 438 0.23 14.62 -13.70
CA ARG A 438 -0.86 14.93 -14.64
C ARG A 438 -0.30 15.53 -15.94
N PRO A 439 -0.46 14.89 -17.11
CA PRO A 439 0.17 15.38 -18.34
C PRO A 439 -0.42 16.71 -18.87
N TYR A 440 -1.54 17.16 -18.31
CA TYR A 440 -2.38 18.22 -18.90
C TYR A 440 -2.83 19.32 -17.94
N LYS A 441 -2.51 19.22 -16.65
CA LYS A 441 -2.74 20.29 -15.68
C LYS A 441 -1.52 20.40 -14.77
N PRO A 442 -0.83 21.55 -14.74
CA PRO A 442 0.28 21.72 -13.81
C PRO A 442 -0.22 21.50 -12.39
N ALA A 443 0.57 20.79 -11.58
CA ALA A 443 0.29 20.64 -10.17
C ALA A 443 0.01 22.00 -9.53
N LEU A 444 -1.01 22.06 -8.69
CA LEU A 444 -1.21 23.26 -7.90
C LEU A 444 -0.07 23.37 -6.89
N PRO A 445 0.46 24.59 -6.66
CA PRO A 445 1.30 24.85 -5.50
C PRO A 445 0.57 24.40 -4.24
N VAL A 446 1.31 23.88 -3.26
CA VAL A 446 0.77 23.38 -1.98
C VAL A 446 -0.22 24.36 -1.36
N GLU A 447 0.13 25.65 -1.32
CA GLU A 447 -0.71 26.73 -0.79
C GLU A 447 -2.08 26.79 -1.50
N GLY A 448 -2.08 26.73 -2.83
CA GLY A 448 -3.32 26.74 -3.62
C GLY A 448 -4.18 25.50 -3.41
N ALA A 449 -3.57 24.33 -3.24
CA ALA A 449 -4.31 23.10 -2.91
C ALA A 449 -4.94 23.18 -1.51
N LEU A 450 -4.19 23.68 -0.52
CA LEU A 450 -4.68 23.86 0.84
C LEU A 450 -5.81 24.91 0.91
N ASP A 451 -5.75 25.99 0.13
CA ASP A 451 -6.82 26.99 0.03
C ASP A 451 -8.12 26.39 -0.52
N ILE A 452 -8.02 25.52 -1.53
CA ILE A 452 -9.18 24.80 -2.07
C ILE A 452 -9.80 23.90 -1.01
N ILE A 453 -9.00 23.11 -0.29
CA ILE A 453 -9.50 22.24 0.78
C ILE A 453 -10.11 23.07 1.92
N ALA A 454 -9.48 24.18 2.32
CA ALA A 454 -10.00 25.09 3.32
C ALA A 454 -11.36 25.70 2.92
N SER A 455 -11.56 25.97 1.63
CA SER A 455 -12.87 26.44 1.12
C SER A 455 -13.96 25.37 1.25
N GLN A 456 -13.62 24.10 0.99
CA GLN A 456 -14.55 22.97 1.14
C GLN A 456 -14.87 22.67 2.61
N VAL A 457 -13.89 22.81 3.51
CA VAL A 457 -14.11 22.74 4.96
C VAL A 457 -15.07 23.84 5.40
N LYS A 458 -14.89 25.08 4.94
CA LYS A 458 -15.82 26.20 5.25
C LYS A 458 -17.23 25.99 4.71
N ALA A 459 -17.36 25.29 3.58
CA ALA A 459 -18.64 24.90 3.01
C ALA A 459 -19.33 23.75 3.76
N GLY A 460 -18.62 23.09 4.70
CA GLY A 460 -19.13 21.94 5.45
C GLY A 460 -19.02 20.62 4.69
N GLU A 461 -18.26 20.57 3.60
CA GLU A 461 -18.07 19.35 2.79
C GLU A 461 -17.05 18.40 3.42
N LEU A 462 -16.00 18.93 4.06
CA LEU A 462 -14.86 18.19 4.60
C LEU A 462 -14.68 18.43 6.11
N ASP A 463 -14.04 17.47 6.79
CA ASP A 463 -13.83 17.52 8.23
C ASP A 463 -12.71 18.49 8.62
N GLY A 464 -13.11 19.64 9.20
CA GLY A 464 -12.18 20.68 9.63
C GLY A 464 -11.24 20.23 10.75
N VAL A 465 -11.63 19.28 11.60
CA VAL A 465 -10.79 18.80 12.70
C VAL A 465 -9.59 18.02 12.14
N TYR A 466 -9.84 17.12 11.19
CA TYR A 466 -8.78 16.37 10.53
C TYR A 466 -7.93 17.25 9.60
N PHE A 467 -8.53 18.21 8.91
CA PHE A 467 -7.78 19.16 8.08
C PHE A 467 -6.85 20.05 8.91
N ASP A 468 -7.30 20.57 10.06
CA ASP A 468 -6.45 21.35 10.96
C ASP A 468 -5.26 20.53 11.47
N LEU A 469 -5.47 19.25 11.78
CA LEU A 469 -4.40 18.35 12.19
C LEU A 469 -3.43 18.05 11.04
N PHE A 470 -3.93 17.87 9.82
CA PHE A 470 -3.13 17.69 8.61
C PHE A 470 -2.19 18.87 8.38
N LEU A 471 -2.68 20.11 8.60
CA LEU A 471 -1.88 21.33 8.53
C LEU A 471 -0.84 21.41 9.66
N LYS A 472 -1.26 21.24 10.93
CA LYS A 472 -0.36 21.35 12.09
C LYS A 472 0.79 20.33 12.05
N SER A 473 0.49 19.13 11.57
CA SER A 473 1.46 18.04 11.46
C SER A 473 2.33 18.14 10.20
N GLN A 474 2.11 19.17 9.36
CA GLN A 474 2.83 19.41 8.11
C GLN A 474 2.87 18.18 7.18
N LEU A 475 1.79 17.39 7.15
CA LEU A 475 1.75 16.14 6.39
C LEU A 475 1.85 16.38 4.88
N TYR A 476 1.51 17.59 4.42
CA TYR A 476 1.73 18.04 3.05
C TYR A 476 3.20 18.01 2.59
N ASN A 477 4.17 17.89 3.52
CA ASN A 477 5.60 17.74 3.22
C ASN A 477 6.09 16.29 3.18
N LEU A 478 5.28 15.28 3.56
CA LEU A 478 5.71 13.89 3.69
C LEU A 478 6.22 13.28 2.37
N SER A 479 5.63 13.64 1.23
CA SER A 479 6.05 13.13 -0.09
C SER A 479 7.44 13.61 -0.53
N LYS A 480 8.00 14.64 0.12
CA LYS A 480 9.37 15.12 -0.12
C LYS A 480 10.42 14.42 0.75
N MET A 481 10.01 13.55 1.68
CA MET A 481 10.92 12.79 2.51
C MET A 481 11.10 11.38 1.93
N PRO A 482 12.29 11.05 1.37
CA PRO A 482 12.57 9.68 0.94
C PRO A 482 12.60 8.79 2.17
N ASN A 483 11.65 7.85 2.26
CA ASN A 483 11.59 6.76 3.23
C ASN A 483 11.82 7.16 4.70
N ALA A 484 10.77 7.60 5.38
CA ALA A 484 10.66 7.46 6.83
C ALA A 484 9.62 6.37 7.17
N ILE A 485 9.96 5.12 6.88
CA ILE A 485 9.42 3.92 7.54
C ILE A 485 10.59 3.00 7.84
#